data_AF-A0ABD0N3W1-F1
#
_entry.id   AF-A0ABD0N3W1-F1
#
_cell.length_a   1.000
_cell.length_b   1.000
_cell.length_c   1.000
_cell.angle_alpha   90.00
_cell.angle_beta   90.00
_cell.angle_gamma   90.00
#
_symmetry.space_group_name_H-M   'P 1'
#
loop_
_entity.id
_entity.type
_entity.pdbx_description
1 polymer ?
#
loop_
_entity_poly.entity_id
_entity_poly.type
_entity_poly.pdbx_seq_one_letter_code
_entity_poly.pdbx_strand_id
1 'polypeptide(L)'
;PPSTLQTSDNSLYAHFVSDGSNEGNGFKLVFEAHSLACGGLIELNDGDPPGYITSPNYPSNYPQNIDCVWIVTVPNGEAVQLDFEGDFYIEPHSGCMFDYVEVRDGPTLNADLIGRLCGNTRPSTQHSSGTNMYIRFRTDHSVTHIGFKAKYSIATCGGTYIGQNGIIKSPGYPDSNYPDNSNCEWYLEGPTGHYLTLTYTALDLQSSSDCNNDYVEIREYNAS
;
A
#
# COMPACT_ATOMS: atom_id res chain seq x y z
N PRO A 1 -12.02 -25.47 -27.55
CA PRO A 1 -10.70 -25.08 -27.00
C PRO A 1 -10.67 -25.35 -25.49
N PRO A 2 -9.64 -26.02 -24.95
CA PRO A 2 -9.50 -26.11 -23.51
C PRO A 2 -9.33 -24.69 -22.94
N SER A 3 -9.88 -24.46 -21.76
CA SER A 3 -9.65 -23.23 -21.00
C SER A 3 -8.16 -23.06 -20.74
N THR A 4 -7.67 -21.82 -20.80
CA THR A 4 -6.30 -21.46 -20.44
C THR A 4 -6.05 -21.82 -18.96
N LEU A 5 -5.14 -22.75 -18.69
CA LEU A 5 -4.60 -22.96 -17.35
C LEU A 5 -3.57 -21.85 -17.07
N GLN A 6 -3.74 -21.12 -15.97
CA GLN A 6 -2.74 -20.18 -15.47
C GLN A 6 -2.05 -20.75 -14.24
N THR A 7 -0.73 -20.59 -14.17
CA THR A 7 0.07 -20.96 -13.00
C THR A 7 0.01 -19.84 -11.97
N SER A 8 0.08 -20.20 -10.68
CA SER A 8 0.20 -19.22 -9.59
C SER A 8 1.64 -18.74 -9.37
N ASP A 9 2.61 -19.33 -10.10
CA ASP A 9 4.04 -19.10 -9.96
C ASP A 9 4.76 -19.27 -11.31
N ASN A 10 6.07 -18.99 -11.36
CA ASN A 10 6.94 -19.12 -12.52
C ASN A 10 7.37 -20.56 -12.84
N SER A 11 6.77 -21.56 -12.19
CA SER A 11 7.15 -22.96 -12.32
C SER A 11 5.94 -23.87 -12.63
N LEU A 12 6.17 -24.86 -13.51
CA LEU A 12 5.17 -25.81 -14.02
C LEU A 12 5.86 -27.17 -14.20
N TYR A 13 5.20 -28.25 -13.80
CA TYR A 13 5.65 -29.61 -14.02
C TYR A 13 4.70 -30.36 -14.96
N ALA A 14 5.24 -30.97 -16.01
CA ALA A 14 4.49 -31.80 -16.95
C ALA A 14 5.05 -33.23 -16.94
N HIS A 15 4.18 -34.21 -16.71
CA HIS A 15 4.54 -35.63 -16.69
C HIS A 15 3.60 -36.43 -17.59
N PHE A 16 4.18 -37.21 -18.51
CA PHE A 16 3.44 -38.08 -19.43
C PHE A 16 3.85 -39.54 -19.20
N VAL A 17 2.87 -40.43 -19.15
CA VAL A 17 3.04 -41.88 -18.97
C VAL A 17 2.24 -42.60 -20.04
N SER A 18 2.82 -43.63 -20.65
CA SER A 18 2.13 -44.58 -21.52
C SER A 18 2.29 -46.00 -21.00
N ASP A 19 1.39 -46.89 -21.41
CA ASP A 19 1.50 -48.33 -21.16
C ASP A 19 2.11 -49.05 -22.38
N GLY A 20 2.01 -50.39 -22.42
CA GLY A 20 2.61 -51.22 -23.46
C GLY A 20 1.76 -51.45 -24.72
N SER A 21 0.64 -50.73 -24.93
CA SER A 21 -0.24 -50.97 -26.08
C SER A 21 -1.11 -49.78 -26.49
N ASN A 22 -1.59 -49.76 -27.76
CA ASN A 22 -2.56 -48.78 -28.30
C ASN A 22 -2.10 -47.31 -28.30
N GLU A 23 -1.13 -46.98 -29.15
CA GLU A 23 -0.60 -45.63 -29.29
C GLU A 23 -1.54 -44.68 -30.06
N GLY A 24 -1.40 -43.37 -29.82
CA GLY A 24 -2.12 -42.30 -30.51
C GLY A 24 -1.21 -41.14 -30.93
N ASN A 25 -1.78 -40.10 -31.55
CA ASN A 25 -1.03 -38.97 -32.15
C ASN A 25 -0.33 -38.01 -31.16
N GLY A 26 -0.38 -38.27 -29.85
CA GLY A 26 0.30 -37.48 -28.82
C GLY A 26 -0.34 -36.12 -28.52
N PHE A 27 0.44 -35.21 -27.94
CA PHE A 27 0.03 -33.85 -27.58
C PHE A 27 1.10 -32.82 -27.95
N LYS A 28 0.66 -31.58 -28.20
CA LYS A 28 1.53 -30.41 -28.32
C LYS A 28 1.15 -29.42 -27.23
N LEU A 29 2.07 -29.19 -26.29
CA LEU A 29 1.94 -28.17 -25.26
C LEU A 29 2.71 -26.92 -25.70
N VAL A 30 2.03 -25.78 -25.75
CA VAL A 30 2.64 -24.46 -25.95
C VAL A 30 2.50 -23.73 -24.62
N PHE A 31 3.60 -23.24 -24.06
CA PHE A 31 3.60 -22.38 -22.89
C PHE A 31 4.14 -21.00 -23.29
N GLU A 32 3.59 -19.96 -22.69
CA GLU A 32 4.06 -18.59 -22.85
C GLU A 32 4.22 -17.99 -21.45
N ALA A 33 5.42 -17.48 -21.15
CA ALA A 33 5.66 -16.79 -19.90
C ALA A 33 5.14 -15.36 -20.05
N HIS A 34 4.16 -14.99 -19.23
CA HIS A 34 3.78 -13.60 -19.03
C HIS A 34 4.58 -13.04 -17.86
N SER A 35 4.89 -11.73 -17.87
CA SER A 35 5.49 -11.06 -16.70
C SER A 35 4.67 -11.38 -15.46
N LEU A 36 5.36 -11.56 -14.32
CA LEU A 36 4.76 -11.79 -13.00
C LEU A 36 3.45 -11.00 -12.89
N ALA A 37 2.32 -11.67 -12.67
CA ALA A 37 1.01 -11.01 -12.54
C ALA A 37 0.94 -10.27 -11.20
N CYS A 38 1.80 -9.27 -11.01
CA CYS A 38 1.75 -8.32 -9.92
C CYS A 38 1.28 -6.97 -10.48
N GLY A 39 0.48 -6.27 -9.69
CA GLY A 39 -0.26 -5.12 -10.18
C GLY A 39 -1.70 -5.44 -10.54
N GLY A 40 -2.39 -4.43 -11.06
CA GLY A 40 -3.79 -4.51 -11.46
C GLY A 40 -4.58 -3.25 -11.14
N LEU A 41 -5.80 -3.20 -11.65
CA LEU A 41 -6.80 -2.21 -11.28
C LEU A 41 -7.58 -2.73 -10.07
N ILE A 42 -7.65 -1.94 -9.01
CA ILE A 42 -8.37 -2.25 -7.77
C ILE A 42 -9.45 -1.18 -7.63
N GLU A 43 -10.71 -1.59 -7.76
CA GLU A 43 -11.86 -0.70 -7.57
C GLU A 43 -12.55 -1.08 -6.26
N LEU A 44 -12.61 -0.13 -5.33
CA LEU A 44 -13.37 -0.23 -4.08
C LEU A 44 -14.71 0.49 -4.22
N ASN A 45 -15.71 -0.01 -3.49
CA ASN A 45 -17.02 0.61 -3.32
C ASN A 45 -17.26 0.95 -1.85
N ASP A 46 -18.28 1.77 -1.59
CA ASP A 46 -18.68 2.16 -0.23
C ASP A 46 -18.91 0.93 0.64
N GLY A 47 -18.18 0.84 1.75
CA GLY A 47 -18.28 -0.27 2.71
C GLY A 47 -17.47 -1.52 2.36
N ASP A 48 -16.72 -1.53 1.26
CA ASP A 48 -15.75 -2.60 1.01
C ASP A 48 -14.68 -2.62 2.12
N PRO A 49 -14.30 -3.80 2.64
CA PRO A 49 -13.25 -3.89 3.64
C PRO A 49 -11.90 -3.50 3.02
N PRO A 50 -10.93 -3.08 3.86
CA PRO A 50 -9.56 -2.89 3.40
C PRO A 50 -8.98 -4.13 2.72
N GLY A 51 -8.20 -3.92 1.67
CA GLY A 51 -7.45 -4.97 1.00
C GLY A 51 -5.94 -4.83 1.20
N TYR A 52 -5.18 -5.72 0.57
CA TYR A 52 -3.72 -5.73 0.70
C TYR A 52 -3.03 -5.96 -0.65
N ILE A 53 -1.93 -5.25 -0.85
CA ILE A 53 -0.94 -5.53 -1.88
C ILE A 53 0.38 -5.93 -1.22
N THR A 54 1.15 -6.78 -1.88
CA THR A 54 2.47 -7.20 -1.41
C THR A 54 3.47 -7.15 -2.54
N SER A 55 4.74 -6.93 -2.20
CA SER A 55 5.82 -7.28 -3.12
C SER A 55 5.72 -8.77 -3.45
N PRO A 56 6.10 -9.20 -4.66
CA PRO A 56 6.10 -10.62 -4.98
C PRO A 56 6.99 -11.42 -4.03
N ASN A 57 6.56 -12.65 -3.73
CA ASN A 57 7.19 -13.57 -2.76
C ASN A 57 7.13 -13.16 -1.29
N TYR A 58 6.58 -11.99 -0.92
CA TYR A 58 6.49 -11.58 0.49
C TYR A 58 5.90 -12.71 1.37
N PRO A 59 6.50 -13.06 2.52
CA PRO A 59 7.60 -12.36 3.22
C PRO A 59 9.02 -12.80 2.81
N SER A 60 9.17 -13.61 1.75
CA SER A 60 10.48 -13.93 1.16
C SER A 60 10.95 -12.81 0.23
N ASN A 61 12.22 -12.88 -0.17
CA ASN A 61 12.81 -11.84 -1.01
C ASN A 61 12.09 -11.68 -2.36
N TYR A 62 11.86 -10.42 -2.75
CA TYR A 62 11.28 -10.09 -4.05
C TYR A 62 12.24 -10.44 -5.21
N PRO A 63 11.73 -10.70 -6.43
CA PRO A 63 12.57 -10.91 -7.60
C PRO A 63 13.23 -9.62 -8.13
N GLN A 64 14.31 -9.79 -8.87
CA GLN A 64 14.98 -8.72 -9.63
C GLN A 64 14.23 -8.39 -10.93
N ASN A 65 14.43 -7.18 -11.45
CA ASN A 65 13.90 -6.69 -12.73
C ASN A 65 12.37 -6.79 -12.86
N ILE A 66 11.63 -6.56 -11.78
CA ILE A 66 10.16 -6.52 -11.81
C ILE A 66 9.65 -5.08 -11.86
N ASP A 67 8.42 -4.95 -12.35
CA ASP A 67 7.72 -3.67 -12.48
C ASP A 67 6.23 -3.90 -12.25
N CYS A 68 5.83 -3.91 -10.98
CA CYS A 68 4.45 -4.11 -10.56
C CYS A 68 3.74 -2.77 -10.45
N VAL A 69 2.53 -2.66 -11.01
CA VAL A 69 1.75 -1.42 -10.98
C VAL A 69 0.33 -1.69 -10.52
N TRP A 70 -0.04 -1.10 -9.39
CA TRP A 70 -1.41 -1.08 -8.89
C TRP A 70 -2.02 0.31 -9.08
N ILE A 71 -3.27 0.35 -9.50
CA ILE A 71 -4.08 1.57 -9.50
C ILE A 71 -5.27 1.28 -8.60
N VAL A 72 -5.33 1.96 -7.47
CA VAL A 72 -6.43 1.85 -6.51
C VAL A 72 -7.37 3.01 -6.75
N THR A 73 -8.65 2.69 -6.97
CA THR A 73 -9.73 3.65 -7.18
C THR A 73 -10.77 3.45 -6.10
N VAL A 74 -11.16 4.56 -5.46
CA VAL A 74 -12.20 4.62 -4.42
C VAL A 74 -13.38 5.46 -4.91
N PRO A 75 -14.58 5.31 -4.33
CA PRO A 75 -15.76 6.04 -4.78
C PRO A 75 -15.75 7.52 -4.34
N ASN A 76 -16.57 8.33 -5.03
CA ASN A 76 -17.13 9.62 -4.61
C ASN A 76 -16.27 10.54 -3.71
N GLY A 77 -15.24 11.18 -4.27
CA GLY A 77 -14.54 12.29 -3.59
C GLY A 77 -13.76 11.89 -2.33
N GLU A 78 -13.73 10.60 -2.01
CA GLU A 78 -12.90 10.03 -0.95
C GLU A 78 -11.45 9.89 -1.43
N ALA A 79 -10.58 9.54 -0.50
CA ALA A 79 -9.17 9.32 -0.75
C ALA A 79 -8.77 7.86 -0.46
N VAL A 80 -7.72 7.43 -1.15
CA VAL A 80 -7.05 6.16 -0.91
C VAL A 80 -6.05 6.37 0.22
N GLN A 81 -6.18 5.56 1.27
CA GLN A 81 -5.16 5.40 2.30
C GLN A 81 -4.34 4.14 2.02
N LEU A 82 -3.02 4.25 2.12
CA LEU A 82 -2.07 3.15 1.99
C LEU A 82 -1.18 3.06 3.24
N ASP A 83 -1.37 2.00 4.02
CA ASP A 83 -0.59 1.73 5.23
C ASP A 83 0.40 0.59 4.99
N PHE A 84 1.68 0.83 5.27
CA PHE A 84 2.66 -0.25 5.28
C PHE A 84 2.57 -1.01 6.61
N GLU A 85 2.42 -2.33 6.54
CA GLU A 85 2.27 -3.19 7.72
C GLU A 85 3.39 -4.22 7.83
N GLY A 86 3.76 -4.56 9.06
CA GLY A 86 4.80 -5.56 9.32
C GLY A 86 6.19 -5.07 8.92
N ASP A 87 6.99 -6.00 8.39
CA ASP A 87 8.36 -5.73 7.99
C ASP A 87 8.40 -5.05 6.61
N PHE A 88 9.22 -4.01 6.50
CA PHE A 88 9.49 -3.30 5.26
C PHE A 88 10.99 -3.29 5.03
N TYR A 89 11.43 -3.88 3.92
CA TYR A 89 12.81 -3.75 3.49
C TYR A 89 12.92 -3.82 1.97
N ILE A 90 13.31 -2.69 1.38
CA ILE A 90 13.65 -2.52 -0.03
C ILE A 90 15.08 -2.00 -0.10
N GLU A 91 15.82 -2.30 -1.17
CA GLU A 91 17.22 -1.90 -1.30
C GLU A 91 17.44 -0.42 -0.93
N PRO A 92 18.29 -0.14 0.08
CA PRO A 92 18.46 1.21 0.59
C PRO A 92 19.32 2.05 -0.37
N HIS A 93 18.81 3.22 -0.75
CA HIS A 93 19.56 4.20 -1.51
C HIS A 93 19.09 5.62 -1.17
N SER A 94 20.00 6.60 -1.10
CA SER A 94 19.71 7.98 -0.67
C SER A 94 18.56 8.68 -1.43
N GLY A 95 18.36 8.32 -2.70
CA GLY A 95 17.24 8.77 -3.54
C GLY A 95 16.35 7.64 -4.07
N CYS A 96 16.42 6.44 -3.47
CA CYS A 96 15.66 5.25 -3.89
C CYS A 96 15.72 5.02 -5.42
N MET A 97 16.94 4.98 -5.97
CA MET A 97 17.16 4.94 -7.43
C MET A 97 17.27 3.51 -7.97
N PHE A 98 17.55 2.52 -7.11
CA PHE A 98 17.65 1.12 -7.49
C PHE A 98 16.27 0.48 -7.40
N ASP A 99 15.91 -0.04 -6.24
CA ASP A 99 14.57 -0.54 -5.94
C ASP A 99 13.73 0.49 -5.19
N TYR A 100 12.43 0.55 -5.48
CA TYR A 100 11.53 1.48 -4.81
C TYR A 100 10.05 1.12 -4.96
N VAL A 101 9.27 1.56 -3.97
CA VAL A 101 7.83 1.79 -4.12
C VAL A 101 7.60 3.27 -4.39
N GLU A 102 7.02 3.59 -5.54
CA GLU A 102 6.61 4.93 -5.92
C GLU A 102 5.08 5.06 -5.76
N VAL A 103 4.65 6.08 -5.04
CA VAL A 103 3.23 6.37 -4.77
C VAL A 103 2.90 7.73 -5.35
N ARG A 104 1.82 7.83 -6.14
CA ARG A 104 1.40 9.05 -6.82
C ARG A 104 -0.08 9.34 -6.62
N ASP A 105 -0.37 10.63 -6.61
CA ASP A 105 -1.68 11.21 -6.33
C ASP A 105 -2.54 11.31 -7.60
N GLY A 106 -3.02 10.16 -8.07
CA GLY A 106 -3.81 10.02 -9.28
C GLY A 106 -3.58 8.67 -9.96
N PRO A 107 -4.26 8.39 -11.09
CA PRO A 107 -4.27 7.05 -11.68
C PRO A 107 -3.10 6.77 -12.62
N THR A 108 -2.14 7.70 -12.80
CA THR A 108 -1.09 7.57 -13.82
C THR A 108 0.30 7.91 -13.30
N LEU A 109 1.32 7.47 -14.03
CA LEU A 109 2.73 7.80 -13.75
C LEU A 109 3.06 9.31 -13.85
N ASN A 110 2.20 10.10 -14.49
CA ASN A 110 2.39 11.55 -14.60
C ASN A 110 1.74 12.34 -13.45
N ALA A 111 0.99 11.66 -12.59
CA ALA A 111 0.38 12.28 -11.41
C ALA A 111 1.45 12.74 -10.41
N ASP A 112 1.07 13.67 -9.52
CA ASP A 112 1.98 14.24 -8.55
C ASP A 112 2.57 13.17 -7.64
N LEU A 113 3.87 13.28 -7.37
CA LEU A 113 4.57 12.31 -6.55
C LEU A 113 4.23 12.54 -5.07
N ILE A 114 3.63 11.55 -4.42
CA ILE A 114 3.44 11.53 -2.97
C ILE A 114 4.76 11.14 -2.31
N GLY A 115 5.36 10.06 -2.79
CA GLY A 115 6.61 9.58 -2.21
C GLY A 115 7.28 8.49 -3.05
N ARG A 116 8.61 8.39 -2.88
CA ARG A 116 9.40 7.25 -3.34
C ARG A 116 10.10 6.64 -2.13
N LEU A 117 9.83 5.37 -1.89
CA LEU A 117 10.07 4.69 -0.62
C LEU A 117 11.04 3.52 -0.83
N CYS A 118 12.06 3.44 0.01
CA CYS A 118 13.04 2.35 0.05
C CYS A 118 13.75 2.29 1.42
N GLY A 119 14.62 1.31 1.61
CA GLY A 119 15.32 1.06 2.87
C GLY A 119 14.55 0.14 3.80
N ASN A 120 14.96 0.09 5.06
CA ASN A 120 14.45 -0.83 6.09
C ASN A 120 13.58 -0.15 7.16
N THR A 121 13.24 1.12 6.95
CA THR A 121 12.35 1.85 7.85
C THR A 121 10.94 1.83 7.27
N ARG A 122 9.97 1.36 8.05
CA ARG A 122 8.58 1.34 7.64
C ARG A 122 8.10 2.77 7.33
N PRO A 123 7.56 3.02 6.12
CA PRO A 123 7.03 4.34 5.79
C PRO A 123 5.82 4.70 6.63
N SER A 124 5.59 6.01 6.81
CA SER A 124 4.29 6.51 7.29
C SER A 124 3.19 6.21 6.28
N THR A 125 1.94 6.29 6.71
CA THR A 125 0.77 6.20 5.83
C THR A 125 0.86 7.19 4.68
N GLN A 126 0.50 6.73 3.48
CA GLN A 126 0.38 7.56 2.29
C GLN A 126 -1.10 7.78 1.99
N HIS A 127 -1.46 9.01 1.62
CA HIS A 127 -2.83 9.40 1.27
C HIS A 127 -2.83 10.04 -0.12
N SER A 128 -3.82 9.71 -0.95
CA SER A 128 -4.13 10.52 -2.12
C SER A 128 -4.97 11.74 -1.71
N SER A 129 -4.98 12.80 -2.52
CA SER A 129 -5.90 13.94 -2.35
C SER A 129 -7.26 13.70 -3.00
N GLY A 130 -7.33 12.74 -3.92
CA GLY A 130 -8.57 12.36 -4.60
C GLY A 130 -8.76 10.85 -4.69
N THR A 131 -9.65 10.45 -5.59
CA THR A 131 -10.19 9.07 -5.64
C THR A 131 -9.25 8.02 -6.21
N ASN A 132 -8.03 8.38 -6.61
CA ASN A 132 -7.12 7.48 -7.30
C ASN A 132 -5.73 7.56 -6.69
N MET A 133 -5.09 6.40 -6.51
CA MET A 133 -3.69 6.29 -6.15
C MET A 133 -2.99 5.30 -7.08
N TYR A 134 -1.87 5.75 -7.65
CA TYR A 134 -1.00 4.93 -8.46
C TYR A 134 0.19 4.47 -7.62
N ILE A 135 0.42 3.16 -7.57
CA ILE A 135 1.47 2.52 -6.78
C ILE A 135 2.32 1.67 -7.72
N ARG A 136 3.62 1.94 -7.79
CA ARG A 136 4.56 1.18 -8.62
C ARG A 136 5.71 0.65 -7.79
N PHE A 137 5.89 -0.67 -7.80
CA PHE A 137 7.06 -1.32 -7.24
C PHE A 137 7.99 -1.75 -8.38
N ARG A 138 9.18 -1.16 -8.44
CA ARG A 138 10.19 -1.46 -9.46
C ARG A 138 11.46 -1.94 -8.79
N THR A 139 12.09 -2.96 -9.38
CA THR A 139 13.40 -3.46 -8.94
C THR A 139 14.42 -3.48 -10.07
N ASP A 140 15.70 -3.43 -9.69
CA ASP A 140 16.85 -3.45 -10.57
C ASP A 140 17.38 -4.89 -10.78
N HIS A 141 18.56 -5.02 -11.39
CA HIS A 141 19.18 -6.30 -11.73
C HIS A 141 19.90 -7.03 -10.57
N SER A 142 19.91 -6.48 -9.37
CA SER A 142 20.68 -7.01 -8.24
C SER A 142 19.93 -6.82 -6.91
N VAL A 143 20.61 -7.10 -5.79
CA VAL A 143 20.20 -6.85 -4.39
C VAL A 143 18.69 -6.89 -4.10
N THR A 144 18.23 -7.96 -3.45
CA THR A 144 16.81 -8.12 -3.10
C THR A 144 16.62 -8.28 -1.61
N HIS A 145 15.48 -7.84 -1.09
CA HIS A 145 15.08 -7.96 0.31
C HIS A 145 13.65 -8.47 0.43
N ILE A 146 13.14 -8.60 1.65
CA ILE A 146 11.81 -9.14 1.96
C ILE A 146 10.65 -8.33 1.35
N GLY A 147 10.88 -7.07 0.96
CA GLY A 147 9.91 -6.21 0.32
C GLY A 147 8.90 -5.59 1.28
N PHE A 148 7.62 -5.64 0.96
CA PHE A 148 6.58 -4.96 1.72
C PHE A 148 5.22 -5.69 1.66
N LYS A 149 4.41 -5.43 2.69
CA LYS A 149 2.96 -5.61 2.67
C LYS A 149 2.32 -4.26 2.95
N ALA A 150 1.38 -3.85 2.11
CA ALA A 150 0.64 -2.61 2.29
C ALA A 150 -0.86 -2.86 2.24
N LYS A 151 -1.58 -2.28 3.20
CA LYS A 151 -3.03 -2.27 3.28
C LYS A 151 -3.56 -1.04 2.56
N TYR A 152 -4.51 -1.23 1.66
CA TYR A 152 -5.22 -0.12 1.01
C TYR A 152 -6.66 -0.07 1.50
N SER A 153 -7.18 1.13 1.72
CA SER A 153 -8.55 1.35 2.15
C SER A 153 -9.07 2.72 1.72
N ILE A 154 -10.39 2.88 1.83
CA ILE A 154 -11.07 4.16 1.78
C ILE A 154 -10.85 4.89 3.10
N ALA A 155 -10.11 6.00 3.08
CA ALA A 155 -10.03 6.92 4.22
C ALA A 155 -9.47 8.28 3.79
N THR A 156 -10.04 9.36 4.31
CA THR A 156 -9.63 10.75 4.01
C THR A 156 -8.64 11.32 5.04
N CYS A 157 -8.43 10.62 6.15
CA CYS A 157 -7.62 11.06 7.27
C CYS A 157 -7.20 9.88 8.16
N GLY A 158 -6.31 10.14 9.11
CA GLY A 158 -5.79 9.14 10.02
C GLY A 158 -4.53 8.46 9.49
N GLY A 159 -4.23 7.30 10.07
CA GLY A 159 -3.09 6.45 9.72
C GLY A 159 -1.94 6.53 10.72
N THR A 160 -0.85 5.84 10.37
CA THR A 160 0.38 5.72 11.16
C THR A 160 1.45 6.68 10.66
N TYR A 161 1.96 7.54 11.55
CA TYR A 161 3.03 8.49 11.27
C TYR A 161 4.27 8.12 12.06
N ILE A 162 5.33 7.78 11.34
CA ILE A 162 6.60 7.28 11.88
C ILE A 162 7.70 8.28 11.55
N GLY A 163 8.38 8.80 12.58
CA GLY A 163 9.48 9.71 12.36
C GLY A 163 9.93 10.45 13.63
N GLN A 164 10.93 11.31 13.46
CA GLN A 164 11.40 12.18 14.55
C GLN A 164 10.47 13.37 14.80
N ASN A 165 9.70 13.76 13.79
CA ASN A 165 8.71 14.83 13.84
C ASN A 165 7.66 14.60 12.75
N GLY A 166 6.52 15.28 12.86
CA GLY A 166 5.43 15.22 11.90
C GLY A 166 4.33 16.20 12.26
N ILE A 167 3.37 16.37 11.34
CA ILE A 167 2.20 17.22 11.54
C ILE A 167 0.98 16.42 11.08
N ILE A 168 -0.02 16.31 11.95
CA ILE A 168 -1.35 15.80 11.59
C ILE A 168 -2.33 16.98 11.49
N LYS A 169 -3.32 16.84 10.61
CA LYS A 169 -4.33 17.86 10.33
C LYS A 169 -5.68 17.17 10.21
N SER A 170 -6.75 17.87 10.60
CA SER A 170 -8.11 17.44 10.26
C SER A 170 -8.33 17.52 8.74
N PRO A 171 -9.25 16.71 8.18
CA PRO A 171 -9.62 16.85 6.77
C PRO A 171 -10.09 18.28 6.47
N GLY A 172 -9.70 18.80 5.31
CA GLY A 172 -10.06 20.15 4.88
C GLY A 172 -9.15 21.26 5.41
N TYR A 173 -8.34 21.04 6.45
CA TYR A 173 -7.49 22.10 6.98
C TYR A 173 -6.33 22.47 6.01
N PRO A 174 -6.07 23.77 5.73
CA PRO A 174 -6.72 24.97 6.28
C PRO A 174 -7.82 25.57 5.39
N ASP A 175 -8.09 24.94 4.23
CA ASP A 175 -8.84 25.54 3.13
C ASP A 175 -10.37 25.40 3.25
N SER A 176 -10.84 24.47 4.07
CA SER A 176 -12.26 24.22 4.35
C SER A 176 -12.51 23.72 5.77
N ASN A 177 -13.78 23.67 6.16
CA ASN A 177 -14.20 23.03 7.41
C ASN A 177 -13.97 21.52 7.35
N TYR A 178 -13.82 20.90 8.52
CA TYR A 178 -13.80 19.44 8.63
C TYR A 178 -15.20 18.86 8.31
N PRO A 179 -15.29 17.67 7.68
CA PRO A 179 -16.57 17.04 7.37
C PRO A 179 -17.30 16.55 8.63
N ASP A 180 -18.64 16.60 8.59
CA ASP A 180 -19.49 15.98 9.62
C ASP A 180 -19.26 14.47 9.68
N ASN A 181 -19.40 13.89 10.88
CA ASN A 181 -19.24 12.45 11.14
C ASN A 181 -17.85 11.88 10.77
N SER A 182 -16.82 12.74 10.71
CA SER A 182 -15.44 12.29 10.52
C SER A 182 -14.97 11.43 11.70
N ASN A 183 -14.41 10.26 11.40
CA ASN A 183 -13.79 9.39 12.41
C ASN A 183 -12.34 9.10 12.01
N CYS A 184 -11.44 9.99 12.40
CA CYS A 184 -10.02 9.91 12.05
C CYS A 184 -9.22 9.37 13.25
N GLU A 185 -8.44 8.31 13.03
CA GLU A 185 -7.54 7.76 14.05
C GLU A 185 -6.08 7.89 13.58
N TRP A 186 -5.24 8.53 14.40
CA TRP A 186 -3.81 8.67 14.12
C TRP A 186 -2.98 7.89 15.12
N TYR A 187 -2.03 7.11 14.62
CA TYR A 187 -1.00 6.45 15.43
C TYR A 187 0.35 7.13 15.19
N LEU A 188 0.92 7.74 16.23
CA LEU A 188 2.18 8.46 16.14
C LEU A 188 3.30 7.63 16.77
N GLU A 189 4.35 7.32 15.99
CA GLU A 189 5.47 6.49 16.41
C GLU A 189 6.79 7.27 16.28
N GLY A 190 7.41 7.55 17.43
CA GLY A 190 8.77 8.11 17.49
C GLY A 190 9.85 7.03 17.44
N PRO A 191 11.13 7.41 17.28
CA PRO A 191 12.23 6.45 17.33
C PRO A 191 12.27 5.72 18.68
N THR A 192 12.69 4.46 18.68
CA THR A 192 12.80 3.65 19.90
C THR A 192 13.58 4.39 21.00
N GLY A 193 13.04 4.39 22.22
CA GLY A 193 13.65 5.06 23.38
C GLY A 193 13.36 6.56 23.50
N HIS A 194 12.53 7.12 22.63
CA HIS A 194 12.10 8.52 22.70
C HIS A 194 10.67 8.64 23.22
N TYR A 195 10.36 9.78 23.86
CA TYR A 195 8.99 10.19 24.16
C TYR A 195 8.55 11.26 23.15
N LEU A 196 7.24 11.37 22.94
CA LEU A 196 6.67 12.37 22.03
C LEU A 196 6.21 13.59 22.82
N THR A 197 6.37 14.78 22.22
CA THR A 197 5.77 16.02 22.71
C THR A 197 4.80 16.53 21.66
N LEU A 198 3.66 17.07 22.12
CA LEU A 198 2.58 17.52 21.26
C LEU A 198 2.36 19.02 21.47
N THR A 199 2.03 19.73 20.39
CA THR A 199 1.71 21.16 20.46
C THR A 199 0.60 21.48 19.47
N TYR A 200 -0.48 22.07 19.96
CA TYR A 200 -1.53 22.60 19.10
C TYR A 200 -1.06 23.92 18.50
N THR A 201 -1.02 23.98 17.16
CA THR A 201 -0.75 25.23 16.42
C THR A 201 -2.03 25.95 16.03
N ALA A 202 -3.14 25.21 15.92
CA ALA A 202 -4.49 25.70 15.75
C ALA A 202 -5.46 24.68 16.37
N LEU A 203 -6.57 25.16 16.93
CA LEU A 203 -7.67 24.33 17.42
C LEU A 203 -8.96 25.13 17.31
N ASP A 204 -9.87 24.69 16.45
CA ASP A 204 -11.19 25.28 16.24
C ASP A 204 -12.18 24.15 15.98
N LEU A 205 -12.97 23.80 17.00
CA LEU A 205 -13.94 22.70 17.01
C LEU A 205 -15.27 23.19 17.59
N GLN A 206 -16.35 22.49 17.31
CA GLN A 206 -17.66 22.83 17.87
C GLN A 206 -17.63 22.84 19.41
N SER A 207 -17.97 23.99 19.99
CA SER A 207 -18.08 24.13 21.45
C SER A 207 -19.28 23.35 21.99
N SER A 208 -19.08 22.58 23.06
CA SER A 208 -20.14 21.97 23.86
C SER A 208 -19.73 21.86 25.34
N SER A 209 -20.68 21.64 26.26
CA SER A 209 -20.43 21.71 27.71
C SER A 209 -19.45 20.65 28.22
N ASP A 210 -19.38 19.51 27.55
CA ASP A 210 -18.60 18.33 27.96
C ASP A 210 -17.84 17.71 26.78
N CYS A 211 -17.55 18.50 25.73
CA CYS A 211 -16.91 18.04 24.50
C CYS A 211 -17.60 16.80 23.86
N ASN A 212 -18.92 16.69 24.04
CA ASN A 212 -19.74 15.59 23.56
C ASN A 212 -20.22 15.71 22.11
N ASN A 213 -19.95 16.84 21.46
CA ASN A 213 -20.27 17.04 20.04
C ASN A 213 -19.02 16.68 19.22
N ASP A 214 -18.02 17.58 19.23
CA ASP A 214 -16.75 17.38 18.55
C ASP A 214 -15.59 17.44 19.56
N TYR A 215 -14.63 16.54 19.44
CA TYR A 215 -13.47 16.50 20.32
C TYR A 215 -12.26 15.88 19.62
N VAL A 216 -11.08 16.21 20.14
CA VAL A 216 -9.83 15.48 19.87
C VAL A 216 -9.40 14.83 21.17
N GLU A 217 -9.32 13.51 21.14
CA GLU A 217 -8.85 12.74 22.27
C GLU A 217 -7.39 12.29 22.04
N ILE A 218 -6.57 12.42 23.08
CA ILE A 218 -5.18 11.95 23.09
C ILE A 218 -5.05 10.93 24.21
N ARG A 219 -4.60 9.73 23.85
CA ARG A 219 -4.31 8.64 24.80
C ARG A 219 -2.93 8.08 24.51
N GLU A 220 -2.22 7.67 25.56
CA GLU A 220 -1.05 6.82 25.39
C GLU A 220 -1.53 5.40 25.05
N TYR A 221 -0.90 4.76 24.07
CA TYR A 221 -1.32 3.45 23.55
C TYR A 221 -1.41 2.34 24.62
N ASN A 222 -0.69 2.51 25.75
CA ASN A 222 -0.67 1.56 26.87
C ASN A 222 -1.30 2.11 28.17
N ALA A 223 -1.93 3.29 28.16
CA ALA A 223 -2.62 3.81 29.34
C ALA A 223 -4.06 3.28 29.36
N SER A 224 -4.30 2.34 30.28
CA SER A 224 -5.64 1.87 30.66
C SER A 224 -6.43 2.97 31.37
#